data_AF-M3BWB7-F1
#
_entry.id   AF-M3BWB7-F1
#
_cell.length_a   1.000
_cell.length_b   1.000
_cell.length_c   1.000
_cell.angle_alpha   90.00
_cell.angle_beta   90.00
_cell.angle_gamma   90.00
#
_symmetry.space_group_name_H-M   'P 1'
#
loop_
_entity.id
_entity.type
_entity.pdbx_description
1 polymer ?
#
loop_
_entity_poly.entity_id
_entity_poly.type
_entity_poly.pdbx_seq_one_letter_code
_entity_poly.pdbx_strand_id
1 'polypeptide(L)'
;MSDSGGSESNGRFLQYEEPGIVDILIIISFFTFLWVSGYISKKIIRAGIIGPILVGIIYGTPLANILEHIWQETFIYLGYIGLILIIFEGGLSTRLDLLRANLTLSVVGATTGVILPIGLSYLLLYLGYGYGAVETFIIGASLSATSLGTTFAVISGAAASVDLSQTRVGAILVSAAVLDDVSGLVMSSVIHDLGSIGSGGGVNLGWLIGRPIVASILMTILTPVLSKWVLAPAFRKFIEPYFHRFDHLFNIVFMILILSAFISIAAYAGTSILFGAFLAGVFLTYLPSQTPDGPFVVMSREEGEREKDKSPTFVHTFEYYCLDFQVYILEPLFFASIGFATPFLDLWTGAAIWRGLLYTLLMLIAKFLVGIWIPVWAYSLGPKVDKSKPNAETADSRSRITRMKGGVYPGLLLGMAMVARGEIGLLIVEIGYNNTTYVSQAGFLTAIWAIMLNTILGPIAVGILVKYKADDIAQGDWGLVKAPGTSSPNDEDHLRSESQTFA
;
A
#
# COMPACT_ATOMS: atom_id res chain seq x y z
N MET A 1 -48.04 27.20 24.69
CA MET A 1 -49.26 26.35 24.68
C MET A 1 -49.49 25.99 23.24
N SER A 2 -49.22 24.80 22.71
CA SER A 2 -48.98 23.41 23.16
C SER A 2 -48.55 22.68 21.86
N ASP A 3 -47.66 21.71 21.74
CA ASP A 3 -47.03 20.77 22.66
C ASP A 3 -45.63 20.45 22.14
N SER A 4 -44.64 20.63 23.01
CA SER A 4 -43.36 19.93 22.93
C SER A 4 -43.57 18.53 23.51
N GLY A 5 -44.05 17.61 22.67
CA GLY A 5 -44.17 16.19 22.99
C GLY A 5 -42.83 15.49 22.81
N GLY A 6 -41.95 15.61 23.81
CA GLY A 6 -40.82 14.70 23.96
C GLY A 6 -41.36 13.30 24.19
N SER A 7 -41.30 12.45 23.16
CA SER A 7 -41.41 11.01 23.36
C SER A 7 -40.08 10.52 23.96
N GLU A 8 -39.95 10.63 25.28
CA GLU A 8 -39.08 9.71 26.03
C GLU A 8 -39.64 8.30 25.81
N SER A 9 -39.15 7.63 24.77
CA SER A 9 -39.42 6.21 24.60
C SER A 9 -38.63 5.44 25.66
N ASN A 10 -39.34 4.96 26.67
CA ASN A 10 -38.89 3.88 27.56
C ASN A 10 -38.80 2.54 26.79
N GLY A 11 -38.11 2.53 25.65
CA GLY A 11 -38.01 1.39 24.74
C GLY A 11 -36.80 0.54 25.06
N ARG A 12 -37.01 -0.73 25.45
CA ARG A 12 -35.96 -1.74 25.56
C ARG A 12 -35.31 -2.14 24.21
N PHE A 13 -35.79 -1.58 23.10
CA PHE A 13 -35.38 -1.90 21.73
C PHE A 13 -35.72 -0.73 20.78
N LEU A 14 -35.03 -0.66 19.64
CA LEU A 14 -35.27 0.31 18.57
C LEU A 14 -36.54 -0.07 17.79
N GLN A 15 -37.50 0.84 17.64
CA GLN A 15 -38.72 0.59 16.87
C GLN A 15 -38.42 0.63 15.37
N TYR A 16 -38.95 -0.34 14.62
CA TYR A 16 -38.84 -0.37 13.17
C TYR A 16 -39.83 0.62 12.56
N GLU A 17 -39.32 1.71 12.02
CA GLU A 17 -40.07 2.66 11.20
C GLU A 17 -39.59 2.53 9.75
N GLU A 18 -40.53 2.41 8.81
CA GLU A 18 -40.17 2.30 7.38
C GLU A 18 -39.50 3.60 6.90
N PRO A 19 -38.32 3.52 6.26
CA PRO A 19 -37.63 4.71 5.79
C PRO A 19 -38.42 5.40 4.67
N GLY A 20 -38.28 6.72 4.57
CA GLY A 20 -38.92 7.50 3.53
C GLY A 20 -38.43 7.12 2.14
N ILE A 21 -39.30 7.24 1.12
CA ILE A 21 -38.95 6.93 -0.27
C ILE A 21 -37.76 7.78 -0.77
N VAL A 22 -37.66 9.02 -0.31
CA VAL A 22 -36.56 9.93 -0.69
C VAL A 22 -35.23 9.40 -0.17
N ASP A 23 -35.18 8.98 1.09
CA ASP A 23 -33.96 8.49 1.75
C ASP A 23 -33.48 7.19 1.09
N ILE A 24 -34.42 6.29 0.78
CA ILE A 24 -34.15 5.06 0.03
C ILE A 24 -33.54 5.40 -1.35
N LEU A 25 -34.15 6.33 -2.10
CA LEU A 25 -33.66 6.72 -3.42
C LEU A 25 -32.29 7.40 -3.35
N ILE A 26 -32.03 8.20 -2.32
CA ILE A 26 -30.71 8.80 -2.07
C ILE A 26 -29.66 7.70 -1.88
N ILE A 27 -29.91 6.72 -1.00
CA ILE A 27 -28.97 5.63 -0.74
C ILE A 27 -28.75 4.77 -2.00
N ILE A 28 -29.83 4.40 -2.71
CA ILE A 28 -29.74 3.64 -3.96
C ILE A 28 -28.91 4.40 -5.00
N SER A 29 -29.18 5.70 -5.16
CA SER A 29 -28.44 6.54 -6.11
C SER A 29 -26.96 6.65 -5.71
N PHE A 30 -26.67 6.82 -4.42
CA PHE A 30 -25.31 6.92 -3.89
C PHE A 30 -24.49 5.68 -4.23
N PHE A 31 -24.96 4.47 -3.89
CA PHE A 31 -24.27 3.23 -4.23
C PHE A 31 -24.16 3.00 -5.74
N THR A 32 -25.19 3.37 -6.51
CA THR A 32 -25.16 3.29 -7.97
C THR A 32 -24.04 4.17 -8.54
N PHE A 33 -23.94 5.42 -8.11
CA PHE A 33 -22.91 6.33 -8.57
C PHE A 33 -21.51 5.97 -8.07
N LEU A 34 -21.37 5.42 -6.86
CA LEU A 34 -20.08 4.85 -6.42
C LEU A 34 -19.58 3.78 -7.38
N TRP A 35 -20.45 2.84 -7.75
CA TRP A 35 -20.11 1.79 -8.70
C TRP A 35 -19.80 2.34 -10.10
N VAL A 36 -20.68 3.19 -10.64
CA VAL A 36 -20.53 3.78 -11.99
C VAL A 36 -19.24 4.62 -12.06
N SER A 37 -18.99 5.48 -11.07
CA SER A 37 -17.81 6.35 -11.05
C SER A 37 -16.51 5.56 -10.90
N GLY A 38 -16.49 4.50 -10.09
CA GLY A 38 -15.37 3.57 -9.98
C GLY A 38 -15.07 2.88 -11.31
N TYR A 39 -16.11 2.39 -11.99
CA TYR A 39 -15.96 1.78 -13.32
C TYR A 39 -15.42 2.77 -14.36
N ILE A 40 -15.99 3.99 -14.41
CA ILE A 40 -15.57 5.04 -15.36
C ILE A 40 -14.12 5.48 -15.09
N SER A 41 -13.76 5.74 -13.83
CA SER A 41 -12.41 6.19 -13.46
C SER A 41 -11.36 5.12 -13.73
N LYS A 42 -11.67 3.84 -13.47
CA LYS A 42 -10.81 2.70 -13.86
C LYS A 42 -10.60 2.63 -15.37
N LYS A 43 -11.64 2.90 -16.17
CA LYS A 43 -11.56 2.84 -17.65
C LYS A 43 -10.82 4.03 -18.26
N ILE A 44 -11.02 5.24 -17.74
CA ILE A 44 -10.48 6.48 -18.32
C ILE A 44 -9.09 6.80 -17.76
N ILE A 45 -8.93 6.80 -16.43
CA ILE A 45 -7.74 7.30 -15.74
C ILE A 45 -6.83 6.15 -15.30
N ARG A 46 -7.30 4.89 -15.38
CA ARG A 46 -6.64 3.70 -14.82
C ARG A 46 -6.42 3.79 -13.31
N ALA A 47 -7.17 4.66 -12.64
CA ALA A 47 -7.17 4.87 -11.20
C ALA A 47 -8.63 4.81 -10.70
N GLY A 48 -9.07 3.63 -10.26
CA GLY A 48 -10.46 3.39 -9.83
C GLY A 48 -10.86 4.16 -8.57
N ILE A 49 -9.88 4.53 -7.75
CA ILE A 49 -10.09 5.21 -6.45
C ILE A 49 -10.64 6.64 -6.59
N ILE A 50 -10.40 7.30 -7.74
CA ILE A 50 -10.78 8.70 -7.96
C ILE A 50 -12.30 8.85 -8.07
N GLY A 51 -12.99 7.87 -8.68
CA GLY A 51 -14.44 7.93 -8.87
C GLY A 51 -15.21 8.02 -7.55
N PRO A 52 -15.04 7.05 -6.64
CA PRO A 52 -15.70 7.07 -5.33
C PRO A 52 -15.39 8.32 -4.50
N ILE A 53 -14.15 8.85 -4.53
CA ILE A 53 -13.80 10.13 -3.86
C ILE A 53 -14.66 11.27 -4.41
N LEU A 54 -14.80 11.39 -5.74
CA LEU A 54 -15.61 12.44 -6.36
C LEU A 54 -17.09 12.31 -5.99
N VAL A 55 -17.64 11.10 -5.96
CA VAL A 55 -19.02 10.86 -5.51
C VAL A 55 -19.18 11.28 -4.05
N GLY A 56 -18.19 10.96 -3.19
CA GLY A 56 -18.15 11.42 -1.81
C GLY A 56 -18.21 12.95 -1.71
N ILE A 57 -17.37 13.66 -2.46
CA ILE A 57 -17.36 15.12 -2.50
C ILE A 57 -18.73 15.69 -2.93
N ILE A 58 -19.35 15.10 -3.95
CA ILE A 58 -20.65 15.55 -4.48
C ILE A 58 -21.78 15.31 -3.47
N TYR A 59 -21.89 14.08 -2.96
CA TYR A 59 -23.00 13.68 -2.08
C TYR A 59 -22.85 14.18 -0.65
N GLY A 60 -21.62 14.39 -0.19
CA GLY A 60 -21.32 14.86 1.16
C GLY A 60 -21.52 16.36 1.36
N THR A 61 -21.19 16.81 2.57
CA THR A 61 -21.26 18.23 2.97
C THR A 61 -20.49 19.21 2.07
N PRO A 62 -19.35 18.89 1.42
CA PRO A 62 -18.57 19.90 0.71
C PRO A 62 -19.25 20.54 -0.51
N LEU A 63 -20.21 19.85 -1.16
CA LEU A 63 -20.91 20.36 -2.35
C LEU A 63 -22.43 20.36 -2.20
N ALA A 64 -23.07 19.21 -2.42
CA ALA A 64 -24.53 19.16 -2.55
C ALA A 64 -25.23 18.73 -1.26
N ASN A 65 -24.50 18.13 -0.30
CA ASN A 65 -25.02 17.66 0.99
C ASN A 65 -26.32 16.85 0.85
N ILE A 66 -26.34 15.95 -0.15
CA ILE A 66 -27.50 15.13 -0.52
C ILE A 66 -27.65 13.98 0.47
N LEU A 67 -26.53 13.37 0.87
CA LEU A 67 -26.50 12.27 1.83
C LEU A 67 -26.56 12.82 3.25
N GLU A 68 -27.48 12.34 4.07
CA GLU A 68 -27.59 12.80 5.46
C GLU A 68 -26.32 12.53 6.26
N HIS A 69 -26.07 13.37 7.27
CA HIS A 69 -24.86 13.32 8.07
C HIS A 69 -24.69 11.98 8.81
N ILE A 70 -25.78 11.37 9.30
CA ILE A 70 -25.74 10.07 9.97
C ILE A 70 -25.22 8.95 9.05
N TRP A 71 -25.56 9.00 7.77
CA TRP A 71 -25.04 8.06 6.77
C TRP A 71 -23.58 8.33 6.46
N GLN A 72 -23.17 9.60 6.37
CA GLN A 72 -21.77 9.97 6.19
C GLN A 72 -20.91 9.42 7.34
N GLU A 73 -21.32 9.61 8.60
CA GLU A 73 -20.63 9.06 9.78
C GLU A 73 -20.60 7.53 9.75
N THR A 74 -21.72 6.88 9.46
CA THR A 74 -21.81 5.42 9.36
C THR A 74 -20.85 4.87 8.30
N PHE A 75 -20.79 5.52 7.15
CA PHE A 75 -19.92 5.12 6.05
C PHE A 75 -18.43 5.39 6.34
N ILE A 76 -18.10 6.40 7.15
CA ILE A 76 -16.73 6.59 7.67
C ILE A 76 -16.30 5.36 8.49
N TYR A 77 -17.15 4.86 9.40
CA TYR A 77 -16.82 3.66 10.19
C TYR A 77 -16.72 2.40 9.34
N LEU A 78 -17.67 2.17 8.43
CA LEU A 78 -17.61 1.02 7.51
C LEU A 78 -16.40 1.10 6.58
N GLY A 79 -16.10 2.29 6.06
CA GLY A 79 -14.92 2.55 5.25
C GLY A 79 -13.63 2.29 6.02
N TYR A 80 -13.54 2.67 7.30
CA TYR A 80 -12.38 2.39 8.12
C TYR A 80 -12.18 0.88 8.38
N ILE A 81 -13.26 0.11 8.52
CA ILE A 81 -13.19 -1.37 8.52
C ILE A 81 -12.66 -1.88 7.16
N GLY A 82 -13.16 -1.31 6.06
CA GLY A 82 -12.65 -1.58 4.72
C GLY A 82 -11.15 -1.35 4.60
N LEU A 83 -10.64 -0.24 5.15
CA LEU A 83 -9.22 0.06 5.17
C LEU A 83 -8.42 -0.95 5.99
N ILE A 84 -8.91 -1.37 7.16
CA ILE A 84 -8.28 -2.42 7.96
C ILE A 84 -8.15 -3.71 7.14
N LEU A 85 -9.21 -4.09 6.41
CA LEU A 85 -9.21 -5.28 5.58
C LEU A 85 -8.31 -5.15 4.34
N ILE A 86 -8.22 -3.98 3.70
CA ILE A 86 -7.25 -3.71 2.60
C ILE A 86 -5.83 -3.93 3.09
N ILE A 87 -5.49 -3.37 4.24
CA ILE A 87 -4.13 -3.45 4.78
C ILE A 87 -3.82 -4.87 5.27
N PHE A 88 -4.81 -5.57 5.83
CA PHE A 88 -4.71 -6.97 6.20
C PHE A 88 -4.50 -7.88 4.98
N GLU A 89 -5.27 -7.67 3.90
CA GLU A 89 -5.09 -8.34 2.61
C GLU A 89 -3.71 -8.08 2.04
N GLY A 90 -3.24 -6.83 2.08
CA GLY A 90 -1.87 -6.47 1.70
C GLY A 90 -0.82 -7.25 2.49
N GLY A 91 -1.04 -7.45 3.80
CA GLY A 91 -0.22 -8.31 4.64
C GLY A 91 -0.25 -9.79 4.23
N LEU A 92 -1.44 -10.31 3.92
CA LEU A 92 -1.63 -11.70 3.46
C LEU A 92 -0.90 -11.97 2.13
N SER A 93 -0.95 -11.00 1.21
CA SER A 93 -0.36 -11.07 -0.12
C SER A 93 1.11 -10.65 -0.18
N THR A 94 1.72 -10.30 0.97
CA THR A 94 3.11 -9.84 1.01
C THR A 94 4.09 -10.98 0.73
N ARG A 95 4.86 -10.86 -0.37
CA ARG A 95 5.95 -11.78 -0.76
C ARG A 95 7.24 -11.51 0.03
N LEU A 96 7.33 -12.05 1.24
CA LEU A 96 8.53 -11.88 2.10
C LEU A 96 9.79 -12.58 1.57
N ASP A 97 9.64 -13.56 0.69
CA ASP A 97 10.74 -14.18 -0.06
C ASP A 97 11.47 -13.15 -0.95
N LEU A 98 10.73 -12.30 -1.67
CA LEU A 98 11.31 -11.25 -2.49
C LEU A 98 11.95 -10.14 -1.67
N LEU A 99 11.32 -9.77 -0.55
CA LEU A 99 11.88 -8.80 0.39
C LEU A 99 13.23 -9.29 0.91
N ARG A 100 13.35 -10.57 1.26
CA ARG A 100 14.62 -11.17 1.71
C ARG A 100 15.66 -11.23 0.60
N ALA A 101 15.26 -11.57 -0.63
CA ALA A 101 16.17 -11.70 -1.76
C ALA A 101 16.80 -10.37 -2.20
N ASN A 102 16.09 -9.25 -2.06
CA ASN A 102 16.55 -7.92 -2.48
C ASN A 102 16.62 -6.90 -1.34
N LEU A 103 16.75 -7.36 -0.09
CA LEU A 103 16.57 -6.55 1.12
C LEU A 103 17.34 -5.24 1.11
N THR A 104 18.63 -5.26 0.75
CA THR A 104 19.48 -4.07 0.79
C THR A 104 18.99 -2.97 -0.15
N LEU A 105 18.67 -3.33 -1.41
CA LEU A 105 18.16 -2.37 -2.39
C LEU A 105 16.78 -1.85 -2.01
N SER A 106 15.90 -2.73 -1.52
CA SER A 106 14.56 -2.36 -1.09
C SER A 106 14.58 -1.42 0.10
N VAL A 107 15.44 -1.66 1.10
CA VAL A 107 15.60 -0.80 2.28
C VAL A 107 16.18 0.56 1.89
N VAL A 108 17.22 0.60 1.06
CA VAL A 108 17.82 1.86 0.61
C VAL A 108 16.81 2.66 -0.24
N GLY A 109 16.08 1.98 -1.12
CA GLY A 109 15.01 2.56 -1.93
C GLY A 109 13.92 3.17 -1.07
N ALA A 110 13.34 2.40 -0.15
CA ALA A 110 12.29 2.85 0.77
C ALA A 110 12.77 3.98 1.69
N THR A 111 13.96 3.85 2.28
CA THR A 111 14.54 4.90 3.15
C THR A 111 14.71 6.21 2.39
N THR A 112 15.20 6.16 1.15
CA THR A 112 15.28 7.35 0.29
C THR A 112 13.89 7.86 -0.06
N GLY A 113 12.96 6.95 -0.36
CA GLY A 113 11.56 7.22 -0.64
C GLY A 113 10.80 7.86 0.51
N VAL A 114 11.28 7.75 1.76
CA VAL A 114 10.72 8.41 2.94
C VAL A 114 11.46 9.69 3.27
N ILE A 115 12.78 9.61 3.44
CA ILE A 115 13.59 10.74 3.93
C ILE A 115 13.64 11.87 2.91
N LEU A 116 13.75 11.56 1.62
CA LEU A 116 13.94 12.58 0.60
C LEU A 116 12.67 13.43 0.38
N PRO A 117 11.45 12.86 0.25
CA PRO A 117 10.23 13.66 0.25
C PRO A 117 10.13 14.54 1.49
N ILE A 118 10.29 13.99 2.70
CA ILE A 118 10.21 14.77 3.95
C ILE A 118 11.24 15.90 3.96
N GLY A 119 12.50 15.61 3.64
CA GLY A 119 13.58 16.61 3.63
C GLY A 119 13.33 17.73 2.61
N LEU A 120 12.84 17.39 1.42
CA LEU A 120 12.47 18.39 0.41
C LEU A 120 11.22 19.18 0.81
N SER A 121 10.27 18.58 1.53
CA SER A 121 9.14 19.32 2.11
C SER A 121 9.59 20.43 3.06
N TYR A 122 10.65 20.23 3.84
CA TYR A 122 11.25 21.30 4.66
C TYR A 122 11.84 22.44 3.83
N LEU A 123 12.37 22.16 2.65
CA LEU A 123 12.86 23.22 1.76
C LEU A 123 11.71 24.10 1.24
N LEU A 124 10.60 23.49 0.81
CA LEU A 124 9.51 24.25 0.19
C LEU A 124 8.47 24.74 1.19
N LEU A 125 7.95 23.87 2.05
CA LEU A 125 6.84 24.21 2.95
C LEU A 125 7.33 25.06 4.12
N TYR A 126 8.40 24.65 4.79
CA TYR A 126 8.94 25.38 5.94
C TYR A 126 9.70 26.64 5.50
N LEU A 127 10.74 26.52 4.67
CA LEU A 127 11.55 27.68 4.26
C LEU A 127 10.87 28.53 3.18
N GLY A 128 10.12 27.93 2.25
CA GLY A 128 9.49 28.64 1.14
C GLY A 128 8.14 29.26 1.48
N TYR A 129 7.20 28.47 2.03
CA TYR A 129 5.85 28.94 2.35
C TYR A 129 5.68 29.44 3.79
N GLY A 130 6.65 29.17 4.66
CA GLY A 130 6.61 29.58 6.07
C GLY A 130 5.70 28.73 6.95
N TYR A 131 5.41 27.48 6.56
CA TYR A 131 4.62 26.53 7.36
C TYR A 131 5.38 26.08 8.61
N GLY A 132 4.67 25.55 9.60
CA GLY A 132 5.30 25.05 10.83
C GLY A 132 6.23 23.85 10.57
N ALA A 133 7.22 23.62 11.44
CA ALA A 133 8.11 22.46 11.29
C ALA A 133 7.35 21.12 11.44
N VAL A 134 6.51 21.02 12.48
CA VAL A 134 5.67 19.83 12.71
C VAL A 134 4.63 19.66 11.60
N GLU A 135 4.00 20.75 11.16
CA GLU A 135 3.11 20.78 9.99
C GLU A 135 3.80 20.25 8.74
N THR A 136 5.02 20.72 8.48
CA THR A 136 5.83 20.30 7.33
C THR A 136 6.23 18.83 7.41
N PHE A 137 6.54 18.32 8.61
CA PHE A 137 6.77 16.89 8.82
C PHE A 137 5.52 16.08 8.49
N ILE A 138 4.34 16.48 8.99
CA ILE A 138 3.07 15.77 8.74
C ILE A 138 2.76 15.74 7.24
N ILE A 139 2.86 16.88 6.56
CA ILE A 139 2.61 17.00 5.12
C ILE A 139 3.69 16.29 4.28
N GLY A 140 4.94 16.25 4.75
CA GLY A 140 6.01 15.48 4.12
C GLY A 140 5.81 13.98 4.27
N ALA A 141 5.40 13.53 5.46
CA ALA A 141 5.12 12.14 5.77
C ALA A 141 3.96 11.60 4.94
N SER A 142 2.87 12.37 4.77
CA SER A 142 1.74 11.97 3.92
C SER A 142 2.13 11.76 2.46
N LEU A 143 2.98 12.64 1.91
CA LEU A 143 3.52 12.49 0.55
C LEU A 143 4.75 11.59 0.48
N SER A 144 5.12 10.89 1.54
CA SER A 144 6.16 9.86 1.49
C SER A 144 5.58 8.45 1.31
N ALA A 145 4.32 8.21 1.69
CA ALA A 145 3.64 6.92 1.51
C ALA A 145 3.31 6.66 0.02
N THR A 146 3.51 5.43 -0.45
CA THR A 146 3.43 5.06 -1.87
C THR A 146 2.27 4.09 -2.12
N SER A 147 1.43 4.30 -3.13
CA SER A 147 0.35 3.35 -3.45
C SER A 147 0.73 2.38 -4.56
N LEU A 148 0.97 1.12 -4.20
CA LEU A 148 1.29 0.08 -5.19
C LEU A 148 0.12 -0.28 -6.11
N GLY A 149 -1.12 -0.28 -5.59
CA GLY A 149 -2.29 -0.81 -6.31
C GLY A 149 -2.56 -0.10 -7.64
N THR A 150 -2.47 1.23 -7.66
CA THR A 150 -2.69 2.03 -8.88
C THR A 150 -1.56 1.83 -9.90
N THR A 151 -0.32 1.74 -9.44
CA THR A 151 0.85 1.53 -10.29
C THR A 151 0.83 0.14 -10.94
N PHE A 152 0.52 -0.93 -10.18
CA PHE A 152 0.46 -2.28 -10.73
C PHE A 152 -0.70 -2.48 -11.70
N ALA A 153 -1.86 -1.86 -11.44
CA ALA A 153 -2.97 -1.86 -12.40
C ALA A 153 -2.56 -1.29 -13.76
N VAL A 154 -1.72 -0.25 -13.77
CA VAL A 154 -1.17 0.29 -15.04
C VAL A 154 -0.11 -0.62 -15.64
N ILE A 155 0.81 -1.16 -14.85
CA ILE A 155 1.85 -2.07 -15.36
C ILE A 155 1.21 -3.28 -16.05
N SER A 156 0.24 -3.92 -15.39
CA SER A 156 -0.48 -5.08 -15.90
C SER A 156 -1.33 -4.74 -17.14
N GLY A 157 -1.99 -3.58 -17.15
CA GLY A 157 -2.83 -3.15 -18.29
C GLY A 157 -2.08 -2.50 -19.46
N ALA A 158 -0.81 -2.10 -19.28
CA ALA A 158 0.00 -1.48 -20.33
C ALA A 158 0.98 -2.45 -20.99
N ALA A 159 1.42 -3.49 -20.27
CA ALA A 159 2.33 -4.48 -20.80
C ALA A 159 1.55 -5.63 -21.44
N ALA A 160 1.38 -5.58 -22.77
CA ALA A 160 0.63 -6.60 -23.51
C ALA A 160 1.34 -7.97 -23.59
N SER A 161 2.65 -8.01 -23.31
CA SER A 161 3.52 -9.19 -23.52
C SER A 161 4.34 -9.61 -22.28
N VAL A 162 4.52 -8.74 -21.27
CA VAL A 162 5.42 -9.01 -20.14
C VAL A 162 4.82 -8.56 -18.81
N ASP A 163 4.71 -9.48 -17.86
CA ASP A 163 4.41 -9.11 -16.47
C ASP A 163 5.66 -8.53 -15.78
N LEU A 164 5.78 -7.20 -15.78
CA LEU A 164 6.89 -6.52 -15.14
C LEU A 164 6.92 -6.72 -13.61
N SER A 165 5.83 -7.19 -12.97
CA SER A 165 5.83 -7.51 -11.54
C SER A 165 6.71 -8.73 -11.18
N GLN A 166 7.01 -9.58 -12.17
CA GLN A 166 7.90 -10.74 -12.03
C GLN A 166 9.36 -10.43 -12.35
N THR A 167 9.67 -9.19 -12.71
CA THR A 167 11.05 -8.76 -12.95
C THR A 167 11.78 -8.49 -11.64
N ARG A 168 13.12 -8.50 -11.67
CA ARG A 168 13.93 -8.14 -10.49
C ARG A 168 13.64 -6.72 -10.02
N VAL A 169 13.47 -5.78 -10.95
CA VAL A 169 13.06 -4.40 -10.62
C VAL A 169 11.64 -4.35 -10.05
N GLY A 170 10.72 -5.17 -10.57
CA GLY A 170 9.37 -5.34 -10.02
C GLY A 170 9.39 -5.87 -8.58
N ALA A 171 10.24 -6.87 -8.30
CA ALA A 171 10.42 -7.42 -6.95
C ALA A 171 10.94 -6.36 -5.96
N ILE A 172 11.89 -5.53 -6.38
CA ILE A 172 12.40 -4.40 -5.58
C ILE A 172 11.31 -3.36 -5.36
N LEU A 173 10.55 -3.01 -6.40
CA LEU A 173 9.42 -2.08 -6.31
C LEU A 173 8.38 -2.56 -5.29
N VAL A 174 7.93 -3.82 -5.37
CA VAL A 174 6.98 -4.40 -4.40
C VAL A 174 7.56 -4.30 -2.99
N SER A 175 8.79 -4.76 -2.81
CA SER A 175 9.43 -4.82 -1.49
C SER A 175 9.62 -3.44 -0.86
N ALA A 176 10.07 -2.47 -1.64
CA ALA A 176 10.31 -1.11 -1.17
C ALA A 176 9.00 -0.38 -0.86
N ALA A 177 7.96 -0.58 -1.66
CA ALA A 177 6.68 0.06 -1.37
C ALA A 177 5.95 -0.56 -0.17
N VAL A 178 6.10 -1.87 0.09
CA VAL A 178 5.66 -2.47 1.37
C VAL A 178 6.39 -1.83 2.56
N LEU A 179 7.70 -1.54 2.44
CA LEU A 179 8.45 -0.84 3.48
C LEU A 179 8.01 0.63 3.64
N ASP A 180 7.68 1.31 2.54
CA ASP A 180 7.10 2.68 2.58
C ASP A 180 5.74 2.68 3.29
N ASP A 181 4.86 1.72 2.99
CA ASP A 181 3.54 1.59 3.62
C ASP A 181 3.68 1.34 5.12
N VAL A 182 4.53 0.38 5.51
CA VAL A 182 4.85 0.13 6.92
C VAL A 182 5.35 1.40 7.59
N SER A 183 6.30 2.12 6.96
CA SER A 183 6.82 3.38 7.48
C SER A 183 5.72 4.43 7.63
N GLY A 184 4.81 4.53 6.65
CA GLY A 184 3.64 5.41 6.67
C GLY A 184 2.68 5.11 7.82
N LEU A 185 2.39 3.83 8.08
CA LEU A 185 1.55 3.41 9.20
C LEU A 185 2.20 3.73 10.56
N VAL A 186 3.51 3.57 10.68
CA VAL A 186 4.26 4.00 11.88
C VAL A 186 4.19 5.52 12.05
N MET A 187 4.43 6.28 10.98
CA MET A 187 4.33 7.75 11.00
C MET A 187 2.92 8.22 11.37
N SER A 188 1.87 7.57 10.89
CA SER A 188 0.48 7.86 11.27
C SER A 188 0.27 7.78 12.79
N SER A 189 0.81 6.74 13.45
CA SER A 189 0.73 6.65 14.92
C SER A 189 1.53 7.73 15.64
N VAL A 190 2.72 8.08 15.15
CA VAL A 190 3.49 9.20 15.71
C VAL A 190 2.70 10.51 15.58
N ILE A 191 2.10 10.76 14.42
CA ILE A 191 1.33 11.99 14.14
C ILE A 191 0.08 12.08 15.00
N HIS A 192 -0.64 10.97 15.17
CA HIS A 192 -1.78 10.90 16.09
C HIS A 192 -1.37 11.27 17.52
N ASP A 193 -0.27 10.70 18.01
CA ASP A 193 0.22 10.96 19.36
C ASP A 193 0.70 12.41 19.54
N LEU A 194 1.26 13.06 18.50
CA LEU A 194 1.63 14.49 18.56
C LEU A 194 0.44 15.40 18.89
N GLY A 195 -0.78 15.05 18.50
CA GLY A 195 -1.99 15.80 18.85
C GLY A 195 -2.21 15.94 20.35
N SER A 196 -1.74 14.96 21.14
CA SER A 196 -1.87 14.97 22.61
C SER A 196 -0.99 16.02 23.30
N ILE A 197 0.06 16.52 22.65
CA ILE A 197 0.98 17.53 23.22
C ILE A 197 0.28 18.87 23.44
N GLY A 198 -0.67 19.23 22.55
CA GLY A 198 -1.40 20.50 22.63
C GLY A 198 -2.20 20.69 23.93
N SER A 199 -2.37 19.62 24.72
CA SER A 199 -3.15 19.60 25.97
C SER A 199 -2.35 19.91 27.24
N GLY A 200 -1.06 20.26 27.15
CA GLY A 200 -0.30 20.80 28.29
C GLY A 200 0.20 19.80 29.33
N GLY A 201 0.16 18.49 29.05
CA GLY A 201 0.76 17.47 29.90
C GLY A 201 2.29 17.45 29.76
N GLY A 202 3.02 17.39 30.88
CA GLY A 202 4.48 17.25 30.95
C GLY A 202 5.02 15.90 30.47
N VAL A 203 4.55 15.42 29.32
CA VAL A 203 4.95 14.15 28.72
C VAL A 203 6.31 14.33 28.06
N ASN A 204 7.21 13.37 28.28
CA ASN A 204 8.52 13.37 27.62
C ASN A 204 8.33 13.23 26.10
N LEU A 205 8.59 14.30 25.35
CA LEU A 205 8.44 14.35 23.89
C LEU A 205 9.18 13.21 23.18
N GLY A 206 10.35 12.84 23.69
CA GLY A 206 11.14 11.73 23.16
C GLY A 206 10.46 10.38 23.35
N TRP A 207 9.78 10.16 24.48
CA TRP A 207 9.00 8.94 24.69
C TRP A 207 7.71 8.92 23.86
N LEU A 208 7.05 10.06 23.67
CA LEU A 208 5.85 10.14 22.85
C LEU A 208 6.12 9.75 21.39
N ILE A 209 7.22 10.22 20.82
CA ILE A 209 7.64 9.88 19.45
C ILE A 209 8.29 8.48 19.42
N GLY A 210 9.11 8.17 20.43
CA GLY A 210 9.86 6.92 20.49
C GLY A 210 8.99 5.70 20.74
N ARG A 211 7.88 5.83 21.50
CA ARG A 211 7.01 4.71 21.86
C ARG A 211 6.40 4.03 20.64
N PRO A 212 5.70 4.72 19.71
CA PRO A 212 5.18 4.09 18.49
C PRO A 212 6.29 3.41 17.68
N ILE A 213 7.43 4.08 17.47
CA ILE A 213 8.56 3.53 16.69
C ILE A 213 9.11 2.24 17.31
N VAL A 214 9.40 2.26 18.62
CA VAL A 214 9.92 1.10 19.35
C VAL A 214 8.89 -0.02 19.37
N ALA A 215 7.61 0.29 19.61
CA ALA A 215 6.52 -0.68 19.57
C ALA A 215 6.40 -1.33 18.19
N SER A 216 6.46 -0.56 17.11
CA SER A 216 6.39 -1.08 15.74
C SER A 216 7.59 -1.98 15.42
N ILE A 217 8.82 -1.55 15.75
CA ILE A 217 10.03 -2.36 15.56
C ILE A 217 9.94 -3.67 16.35
N LEU A 218 9.55 -3.59 17.62
CA LEU A 218 9.38 -4.75 18.48
C LEU A 218 8.34 -5.71 17.90
N MET A 219 7.19 -5.21 17.47
CA MET A 219 6.15 -6.03 16.83
C MET A 219 6.63 -6.63 15.49
N THR A 220 7.33 -5.89 14.63
CA THR A 220 7.90 -6.41 13.37
C THR A 220 8.89 -7.53 13.60
N ILE A 221 9.70 -7.48 14.67
CA ILE A 221 10.70 -8.51 14.99
C ILE A 221 10.05 -9.69 15.71
N LEU A 222 9.20 -9.43 16.70
CA LEU A 222 8.56 -10.47 17.50
C LEU A 222 7.57 -11.29 16.70
N THR A 223 6.81 -10.68 15.78
CA THR A 223 5.79 -11.39 14.98
C THR A 223 6.37 -12.60 14.22
N PRO A 224 7.41 -12.47 13.37
CA PRO A 224 8.02 -13.60 12.66
C PRO A 224 8.77 -14.56 13.59
N VAL A 225 9.30 -14.09 14.72
CA VAL A 225 9.97 -14.96 15.71
C VAL A 225 8.95 -15.83 16.43
N LEU A 226 7.88 -15.23 16.96
CA LEU A 226 6.78 -15.94 17.62
C LEU A 226 6.04 -16.85 16.65
N SER A 227 5.80 -16.41 15.41
CA SER A 227 5.16 -17.25 14.39
C SER A 227 5.99 -18.50 14.11
N LYS A 228 7.30 -18.35 13.84
CA LYS A 228 8.15 -19.48 13.46
C LYS A 228 8.44 -20.44 14.63
N TRP A 229 8.66 -19.92 15.83
CA TRP A 229 9.21 -20.71 16.94
C TRP A 229 8.18 -21.16 17.97
N VAL A 230 7.04 -20.47 18.09
CA VAL A 230 6.01 -20.77 19.10
C VAL A 230 4.71 -21.23 18.44
N LEU A 231 4.19 -20.41 17.53
CA LEU A 231 2.84 -20.58 17.02
C LEU A 231 2.78 -21.61 15.89
N ALA A 232 3.76 -21.68 14.99
CA ALA A 232 3.84 -22.73 13.98
C ALA A 232 3.93 -24.15 14.59
N PRO A 233 4.81 -24.45 15.58
CA PRO A 233 4.80 -25.78 16.19
C PRO A 233 3.55 -26.05 17.02
N ALA A 234 2.98 -25.05 17.69
CA ALA A 234 1.71 -25.20 18.41
C ALA A 234 0.53 -25.48 17.46
N PHE A 235 0.44 -24.75 16.35
CA PHE A 235 -0.57 -24.92 15.32
C PHE A 235 -0.53 -26.32 14.72
N ARG A 236 0.67 -26.81 14.38
CA ARG A 236 0.86 -28.18 13.88
C ARG A 236 0.47 -29.26 14.88
N LYS A 237 0.80 -29.06 16.15
CA LYS A 237 0.54 -30.06 17.19
C LYS A 237 -0.94 -30.12 17.60
N PHE A 238 -1.62 -28.99 17.66
CA PHE A 238 -2.95 -28.90 18.29
C PHE A 238 -4.08 -28.59 17.30
N ILE A 239 -3.80 -27.92 16.19
CA ILE A 239 -4.83 -27.38 15.28
C ILE A 239 -4.90 -28.18 13.97
N GLU A 240 -3.74 -28.52 13.39
CA GLU A 240 -3.65 -29.26 12.12
C GLU A 240 -4.47 -30.58 12.07
N PRO A 241 -4.55 -31.40 13.14
CA PRO A 241 -5.37 -32.62 13.12
C PRO A 241 -6.88 -32.38 12.99
N TYR A 242 -7.36 -31.19 13.37
CA TYR A 242 -8.78 -30.81 13.31
C TYR A 242 -9.11 -29.98 12.06
N PHE A 243 -8.08 -29.61 11.29
CA PHE A 243 -8.15 -28.66 10.19
C PHE A 243 -9.01 -29.17 9.01
N HIS A 244 -8.95 -30.47 8.72
CA HIS A 244 -9.65 -31.12 7.59
C HIS A 244 -11.18 -31.15 7.69
N ARG A 245 -11.78 -30.74 8.82
CA ARG A 245 -13.24 -30.91 9.02
C ARG A 245 -14.06 -29.68 8.63
N PHE A 246 -13.45 -28.50 8.58
CA PHE A 246 -14.16 -27.22 8.41
C PHE A 246 -13.47 -26.22 7.48
N ASP A 247 -12.35 -26.59 6.84
CA ASP A 247 -11.55 -25.84 5.85
C ASP A 247 -11.69 -24.30 5.92
N HIS A 248 -12.56 -23.70 5.10
CA HIS A 248 -12.73 -22.25 5.02
C HIS A 248 -13.36 -21.62 6.27
N LEU A 249 -14.28 -22.30 6.95
CA LEU A 249 -14.95 -21.76 8.14
C LEU A 249 -13.98 -21.64 9.32
N PHE A 250 -13.09 -22.62 9.47
CA PHE A 250 -12.03 -22.51 10.47
C PHE A 250 -11.08 -21.37 10.15
N ASN A 251 -10.62 -21.28 8.89
CA ASN A 251 -9.71 -20.23 8.44
C ASN A 251 -10.26 -18.83 8.68
N ILE A 252 -11.54 -18.57 8.37
CA ILE A 252 -12.11 -17.23 8.55
C ILE A 252 -12.27 -16.87 10.02
N VAL A 253 -12.72 -17.81 10.88
CA VAL A 253 -12.80 -17.58 12.33
C VAL A 253 -11.42 -17.32 12.91
N PHE A 254 -10.42 -18.09 12.49
CA PHE A 254 -9.04 -17.91 12.92
C PHE A 254 -8.46 -16.56 12.45
N MET A 255 -8.72 -16.16 11.21
CA MET A 255 -8.34 -14.86 10.68
C MET A 255 -8.95 -13.71 11.50
N ILE A 256 -10.25 -13.78 11.81
CA ILE A 256 -10.93 -12.77 12.63
C ILE A 256 -10.30 -12.68 14.03
N LEU A 257 -10.01 -13.82 14.66
CA LEU A 257 -9.38 -13.86 15.98
C LEU A 257 -7.97 -13.26 15.96
N ILE A 258 -7.15 -13.63 14.98
CA ILE A 258 -5.79 -13.12 14.83
C ILE A 258 -5.81 -11.62 14.51
N LEU A 259 -6.65 -11.19 13.57
CA LEU A 259 -6.82 -9.77 13.23
C LEU A 259 -7.22 -8.96 14.47
N SER A 260 -8.23 -9.42 15.22
CA SER A 260 -8.69 -8.77 16.45
C SER A 260 -7.60 -8.70 17.52
N ALA A 261 -6.82 -9.78 17.69
CA ALA A 261 -5.72 -9.82 18.64
C ALA A 261 -4.61 -8.82 18.28
N PHE A 262 -4.18 -8.80 17.02
CA PHE A 262 -3.14 -7.88 16.56
C PHE A 262 -3.57 -6.42 16.58
N ILE A 263 -4.83 -6.12 16.21
CA ILE A 263 -5.39 -4.77 16.34
C ILE A 263 -5.39 -4.34 17.81
N SER A 264 -5.81 -5.22 18.73
CA SER A 264 -5.81 -4.93 20.17
C SER A 264 -4.39 -4.71 20.70
N ILE A 265 -3.45 -5.59 20.36
CA ILE A 265 -2.03 -5.45 20.75
C ILE A 265 -1.47 -4.13 20.22
N ALA A 266 -1.74 -3.78 18.96
CA ALA A 266 -1.28 -2.54 18.36
C ALA A 266 -1.83 -1.31 19.11
N ALA A 267 -3.14 -1.29 19.37
CA ALA A 267 -3.80 -0.21 20.10
C ALA A 267 -3.22 -0.02 21.51
N TYR A 268 -3.01 -1.10 22.27
CA TYR A 268 -2.45 -1.02 23.62
C TYR A 268 -0.94 -0.76 23.65
N ALA A 269 -0.19 -1.21 22.64
CA ALA A 269 1.24 -0.93 22.52
C ALA A 269 1.53 0.52 22.10
N GLY A 270 0.54 1.25 21.59
CA GLY A 270 0.69 2.62 21.11
C GLY A 270 1.26 2.70 19.70
N THR A 271 1.02 1.70 18.86
CA THR A 271 1.31 1.74 17.41
C THR A 271 -0.01 1.83 16.63
N SER A 272 0.07 2.08 15.32
CA SER A 272 -1.13 2.16 14.47
C SER A 272 -1.90 0.83 14.44
N ILE A 273 -3.22 0.90 14.59
CA ILE A 273 -4.15 -0.24 14.43
C ILE A 273 -3.97 -0.87 13.04
N LEU A 274 -3.79 -0.04 12.02
CA LEU A 274 -3.56 -0.46 10.65
C LEU A 274 -2.26 -1.25 10.51
N PHE A 275 -1.21 -0.84 11.24
CA PHE A 275 0.05 -1.60 11.28
C PHE A 275 -0.13 -2.96 11.96
N GLY A 276 -0.96 -3.03 13.01
CA GLY A 276 -1.39 -4.29 13.61
C GLY A 276 -2.08 -5.21 12.60
N ALA A 277 -3.03 -4.67 11.83
CA ALA A 277 -3.73 -5.40 10.78
C ALA A 277 -2.77 -5.93 9.69
N PHE A 278 -1.81 -5.11 9.24
CA PHE A 278 -0.77 -5.55 8.30
C PHE A 278 0.03 -6.74 8.85
N LEU A 279 0.52 -6.64 10.09
CA LEU A 279 1.29 -7.72 10.73
C LEU A 279 0.45 -8.98 10.96
N ALA A 280 -0.86 -8.85 11.21
CA ALA A 280 -1.77 -9.98 11.33
C ALA A 280 -1.84 -10.78 10.02
N GLY A 281 -1.92 -10.10 8.87
CA GLY A 281 -1.88 -10.73 7.56
C GLY A 281 -0.55 -11.44 7.31
N VAL A 282 0.57 -10.73 7.52
CA VAL A 282 1.92 -11.30 7.38
C VAL A 282 2.13 -12.53 8.28
N PHE A 283 1.61 -12.47 9.51
CA PHE A 283 1.67 -13.57 10.47
C PHE A 283 0.96 -14.82 9.95
N LEU A 284 -0.23 -14.67 9.37
CA LEU A 284 -1.02 -15.77 8.81
C LEU A 284 -0.36 -16.36 7.56
N THR A 285 0.31 -15.56 6.74
CA THR A 285 1.06 -16.07 5.58
C THR A 285 2.24 -16.96 5.97
N TYR A 286 2.76 -16.83 7.20
CA TYR A 286 3.88 -17.63 7.72
C TYR A 286 3.48 -18.86 8.55
N LEU A 287 2.20 -19.01 8.86
CA LEU A 287 1.65 -20.18 9.53
C LEU A 287 1.47 -21.46 8.68
N PRO A 288 1.42 -21.45 7.32
CA PRO A 288 1.21 -22.68 6.55
C PRO A 288 2.37 -23.68 6.61
N SER A 289 2.03 -24.96 6.46
CA SER A 289 2.79 -26.15 6.84
C SER A 289 3.97 -26.51 5.92
N GLN A 290 4.73 -27.51 6.37
CA GLN A 290 6.09 -27.89 5.92
C GLN A 290 6.18 -28.65 4.58
N THR A 291 5.12 -28.74 3.80
CA THR A 291 5.11 -29.46 2.52
C THR A 291 4.69 -28.55 1.35
N PRO A 292 5.62 -27.74 0.80
CA PRO A 292 5.40 -27.01 -0.45
C PRO A 292 5.05 -27.95 -1.61
N ASP A 293 5.57 -29.18 -1.59
CA ASP A 293 5.37 -30.21 -2.63
C ASP A 293 4.33 -31.30 -2.23
N GLY A 294 3.61 -31.10 -1.12
CA GLY A 294 2.51 -31.99 -0.74
C GLY A 294 1.22 -31.59 -1.46
N PRO A 295 0.27 -32.51 -1.69
CA PRO A 295 -0.91 -32.25 -2.50
C PRO A 295 -1.92 -31.29 -1.85
N PHE A 296 -1.54 -30.43 -0.90
CA PHE A 296 -2.46 -29.67 -0.04
C PHE A 296 -2.26 -28.16 -0.05
N VAL A 297 -1.44 -27.60 -0.95
CA VAL A 297 -1.29 -26.14 -1.06
C VAL A 297 -1.64 -25.70 -2.49
N VAL A 298 -2.63 -24.83 -2.61
CA VAL A 298 -3.01 -24.18 -3.88
C VAL A 298 -2.42 -22.78 -3.93
N MET A 299 -1.74 -22.44 -5.03
CA MET A 299 -1.09 -21.15 -5.24
C MET A 299 -2.01 -20.12 -5.91
N SER A 300 -3.18 -20.54 -6.39
CA SER A 300 -4.17 -19.67 -7.05
C SER A 300 -5.61 -20.08 -6.75
N ARG A 301 -6.54 -19.11 -6.83
CA ARG A 301 -7.98 -19.31 -6.70
C ARG A 301 -8.53 -20.34 -7.70
N GLU A 302 -8.08 -20.27 -8.95
CA GLU A 302 -8.53 -21.13 -10.04
C GLU A 302 -8.12 -22.60 -9.82
N GLU A 303 -6.97 -22.81 -9.16
CA GLU A 303 -6.47 -24.14 -8.78
C GLU A 303 -7.18 -24.67 -7.52
N GLY A 304 -7.50 -23.79 -6.56
CA GLY A 304 -8.32 -24.09 -5.39
C GLY A 304 -9.76 -24.49 -5.71
N GLU A 305 -10.37 -23.85 -6.70
CA GLU A 305 -11.71 -24.21 -7.19
C GLU A 305 -11.72 -25.53 -7.98
N ARG A 306 -10.59 -25.90 -8.60
CA ARG A 306 -10.44 -27.14 -9.39
C ARG A 306 -10.10 -28.37 -8.55
N GLU A 307 -9.32 -28.19 -7.48
CA GLU A 307 -8.81 -29.30 -6.67
C GLU A 307 -9.32 -29.22 -5.23
N LYS A 308 -10.56 -29.70 -5.03
CA LYS A 308 -11.27 -29.71 -3.73
C LYS A 308 -10.56 -30.48 -2.61
N ASP A 309 -9.60 -31.33 -2.95
CA ASP A 309 -8.87 -32.16 -1.97
C ASP A 309 -7.66 -31.42 -1.35
N LYS A 310 -7.35 -30.21 -1.81
CA LYS A 310 -6.26 -29.39 -1.27
C LYS A 310 -6.77 -28.43 -0.19
N SER A 311 -6.02 -28.29 0.90
CA SER A 311 -6.38 -27.38 1.98
C SER A 311 -6.27 -25.91 1.54
N PRO A 312 -7.29 -25.07 1.78
CA PRO A 312 -7.25 -23.69 1.31
C PRO A 312 -6.31 -22.83 2.15
N THR A 313 -5.55 -21.96 1.47
CA THR A 313 -4.73 -20.95 2.13
C THR A 313 -5.60 -19.87 2.80
N PHE A 314 -5.02 -19.12 3.75
CA PHE A 314 -5.69 -17.95 4.33
C PHE A 314 -6.02 -16.89 3.27
N VAL A 315 -5.15 -16.71 2.28
CA VAL A 315 -5.39 -15.85 1.11
C VAL A 315 -6.65 -16.31 0.37
N HIS A 316 -6.75 -17.59 0.00
CA HIS A 316 -7.93 -18.10 -0.70
C HIS A 316 -9.20 -17.99 0.15
N THR A 317 -9.12 -18.15 1.47
CA THR A 317 -10.28 -17.99 2.34
C THR A 317 -10.74 -16.53 2.40
N PHE A 318 -9.79 -15.58 2.43
CA PHE A 318 -10.09 -14.16 2.30
C PHE A 318 -10.76 -13.84 0.96
N GLU A 319 -10.22 -14.37 -0.14
CA GLU A 319 -10.78 -14.22 -1.49
C GLU A 319 -12.21 -14.75 -1.59
N TYR A 320 -12.48 -15.87 -0.92
CA TYR A 320 -13.80 -16.51 -0.95
C TYR A 320 -14.86 -15.76 -0.14
N TYR A 321 -14.55 -15.26 1.06
CA TYR A 321 -15.54 -14.65 1.95
C TYR A 321 -15.52 -13.12 1.99
N CYS A 322 -14.35 -12.50 1.86
CA CYS A 322 -14.16 -11.08 2.16
C CYS A 322 -13.95 -10.23 0.91
N LEU A 323 -13.25 -10.74 -0.11
CA LEU A 323 -12.78 -9.93 -1.23
C LEU A 323 -13.91 -9.23 -2.00
N ASP A 324 -14.98 -9.94 -2.37
CA ASP A 324 -16.07 -9.31 -3.12
C ASP A 324 -16.77 -8.21 -2.30
N PHE A 325 -17.04 -8.46 -1.02
CA PHE A 325 -17.61 -7.45 -0.13
C PHE A 325 -16.65 -6.25 0.06
N GLN A 326 -15.36 -6.53 0.16
CA GLN A 326 -14.32 -5.53 0.27
C GLN A 326 -14.28 -4.62 -0.96
N VAL A 327 -14.16 -5.19 -2.15
CA VAL A 327 -13.98 -4.46 -3.42
C VAL A 327 -15.23 -3.70 -3.84
N TYR A 328 -16.42 -4.27 -3.64
CA TYR A 328 -17.66 -3.67 -4.15
C TYR A 328 -18.39 -2.77 -3.14
N ILE A 329 -18.13 -2.91 -1.85
CA ILE A 329 -18.84 -2.15 -0.80
C ILE A 329 -17.86 -1.37 0.07
N LEU A 330 -16.96 -2.04 0.80
CA LEU A 330 -16.16 -1.36 1.82
C LEU A 330 -15.12 -0.40 1.25
N GLU A 331 -14.42 -0.79 0.18
CA GLU A 331 -13.41 0.04 -0.49
C GLU A 331 -14.04 1.31 -1.11
N PRO A 332 -15.12 1.25 -1.90
CA PRO A 332 -15.80 2.45 -2.38
C PRO A 332 -16.31 3.35 -1.25
N LEU A 333 -16.84 2.78 -0.16
CA LEU A 333 -17.29 3.56 1.01
C LEU A 333 -16.13 4.26 1.71
N PHE A 334 -14.98 3.60 1.84
CA PHE A 334 -13.76 4.21 2.38
C PHE A 334 -13.32 5.42 1.55
N PHE A 335 -13.25 5.28 0.24
CA PHE A 335 -12.87 6.38 -0.65
C PHE A 335 -13.93 7.50 -0.70
N ALA A 336 -15.21 7.16 -0.64
CA ALA A 336 -16.27 8.15 -0.52
C ALA A 336 -16.16 8.94 0.79
N SER A 337 -15.75 8.28 1.88
CA SER A 337 -15.55 8.88 3.20
C SER A 337 -14.45 9.94 3.20
N ILE A 338 -13.35 9.68 2.50
CA ILE A 338 -12.31 10.71 2.23
C ILE A 338 -12.92 11.89 1.46
N GLY A 339 -13.80 11.61 0.50
CA GLY A 339 -14.53 12.64 -0.23
C GLY A 339 -15.41 13.51 0.67
N PHE A 340 -16.10 12.93 1.65
CA PHE A 340 -16.90 13.67 2.64
C PHE A 340 -16.04 14.61 3.50
N ALA A 341 -14.81 14.19 3.82
CA ALA A 341 -13.89 14.93 4.67
C ALA A 341 -13.07 16.00 3.91
N THR A 342 -13.11 16.02 2.57
CA THR A 342 -12.29 16.92 1.75
C THR A 342 -13.00 18.26 1.51
N PRO A 343 -12.45 19.42 1.95
CA PRO A 343 -13.03 20.74 1.74
C PRO A 343 -12.82 21.21 0.29
N PHE A 344 -13.62 20.66 -0.63
CA PHE A 344 -13.41 20.81 -2.06
C PHE A 344 -13.45 22.25 -2.56
N LEU A 345 -14.35 23.08 -2.02
CA LEU A 345 -14.48 24.49 -2.44
C LEU A 345 -13.19 25.29 -2.14
N ASP A 346 -12.53 24.99 -1.02
CA ASP A 346 -11.33 25.70 -0.58
C ASP A 346 -10.09 25.32 -1.41
N LEU A 347 -10.11 24.16 -2.07
CA LEU A 347 -9.05 23.73 -2.99
C LEU A 347 -8.90 24.70 -4.17
N TRP A 348 -9.98 25.36 -4.59
CA TRP A 348 -9.96 26.22 -5.78
C TRP A 348 -9.47 27.65 -5.52
N THR A 349 -8.87 27.90 -4.36
CA THR A 349 -8.18 29.17 -4.09
C THR A 349 -6.86 29.25 -4.87
N GLY A 350 -6.55 30.41 -5.45
CA GLY A 350 -5.33 30.58 -6.27
C GLY A 350 -4.03 30.25 -5.51
N ALA A 351 -4.01 30.50 -4.19
CA ALA A 351 -2.90 30.13 -3.32
C ALA A 351 -2.78 28.60 -3.17
N ALA A 352 -3.88 27.88 -2.93
CA ALA A 352 -3.85 26.42 -2.80
C ALA A 352 -3.40 25.74 -4.11
N ILE A 353 -3.90 26.21 -5.26
CA ILE A 353 -3.58 25.64 -6.57
C ILE A 353 -2.08 25.77 -6.88
N TRP A 354 -1.52 26.99 -6.84
CA TRP A 354 -0.10 27.18 -7.21
C TRP A 354 0.84 26.52 -6.18
N ARG A 355 0.53 26.63 -4.88
CA ARG A 355 1.34 26.00 -3.84
C ARG A 355 1.33 24.48 -3.95
N GLY A 356 0.14 23.92 -4.17
CA GLY A 356 -0.08 22.50 -4.40
C GLY A 356 0.67 22.00 -5.63
N LEU A 357 0.54 22.67 -6.78
CA LEU A 357 1.21 22.28 -8.02
C LEU A 357 2.74 22.29 -7.89
N LEU A 358 3.32 23.32 -7.28
CA LEU A 358 4.76 23.38 -7.06
C LEU A 358 5.23 22.28 -6.11
N TYR A 359 4.43 21.98 -5.08
CA TYR A 359 4.72 20.87 -4.18
C TYR A 359 4.60 19.50 -4.86
N THR A 360 3.61 19.30 -5.74
CA THR A 360 3.53 18.11 -6.61
C THR A 360 4.81 17.90 -7.39
N LEU A 361 5.31 18.94 -8.06
CA LEU A 361 6.52 18.84 -8.87
C LEU A 361 7.74 18.45 -8.03
N LEU A 362 7.85 19.02 -6.82
CA LEU A 362 8.92 18.68 -5.90
C LEU A 362 8.86 17.20 -5.49
N MET A 363 7.66 16.69 -5.22
CA MET A 363 7.46 15.29 -4.79
C MET A 363 7.67 14.30 -5.93
N LEU A 364 7.35 14.69 -7.17
CA LEU A 364 7.71 13.94 -8.37
C LEU A 364 9.22 13.76 -8.45
N ILE A 365 9.98 14.84 -8.29
CA ILE A 365 11.45 14.79 -8.29
C ILE A 365 11.95 13.92 -7.14
N ALA A 366 11.42 14.10 -5.92
CA ALA A 366 11.83 13.34 -4.75
C ALA A 366 11.72 11.82 -4.96
N LYS A 367 10.59 11.33 -5.46
CA LYS A 367 10.41 9.89 -5.71
C LYS A 367 11.13 9.39 -6.95
N PHE A 368 11.25 10.21 -7.98
CA PHE A 368 12.03 9.87 -9.15
C PHE A 368 13.50 9.57 -8.79
N LEU A 369 14.07 10.33 -7.86
CA LEU A 369 15.45 10.13 -7.39
C LEU A 369 15.67 8.78 -6.69
N VAL A 370 14.62 8.11 -6.19
CA VAL A 370 14.72 6.75 -5.64
C VAL A 370 15.20 5.75 -6.70
N GLY A 371 14.82 5.99 -7.97
CA GLY A 371 15.22 5.18 -9.11
C GLY A 371 16.73 5.15 -9.40
N ILE A 372 17.48 6.14 -8.91
CA ILE A 372 18.94 6.26 -9.12
C ILE A 372 19.70 5.09 -8.48
N TRP A 373 19.15 4.46 -7.45
CA TRP A 373 19.81 3.35 -6.78
C TRP A 373 20.04 2.14 -7.70
N ILE A 374 19.19 1.93 -8.71
CA ILE A 374 19.35 0.82 -9.66
C ILE A 374 20.63 0.96 -10.53
N PRO A 375 20.84 2.06 -11.29
CA PRO A 375 22.08 2.23 -12.05
C PRO A 375 23.32 2.36 -11.16
N VAL A 376 23.21 2.98 -9.97
CA VAL A 376 24.32 3.05 -8.99
C VAL A 376 24.72 1.67 -8.51
N TRP A 377 23.75 0.81 -8.21
CA TRP A 377 24.00 -0.56 -7.79
C TRP A 377 24.59 -1.41 -8.92
N ALA A 378 24.09 -1.24 -10.14
CA ALA A 378 24.64 -1.89 -11.33
C ALA A 378 26.10 -1.51 -11.60
N TYR A 379 26.50 -0.28 -11.27
CA TYR A 379 27.89 0.17 -11.33
C TYR A 379 28.76 -0.46 -10.23
N SER A 380 28.22 -0.64 -9.02
CA SER A 380 28.97 -1.14 -7.85
C SER A 380 29.21 -2.65 -7.84
N LEU A 381 28.39 -3.47 -8.51
CA LEU A 381 28.48 -4.95 -8.52
C LEU A 381 29.22 -5.54 -9.73
N GLY A 382 30.13 -4.78 -10.34
CA GLY A 382 31.08 -5.32 -11.32
C GLY A 382 31.91 -6.47 -10.72
N PRO A 383 32.12 -7.61 -11.42
CA PRO A 383 33.08 -8.61 -10.96
C PRO A 383 34.42 -7.92 -10.73
N LYS A 384 35.08 -8.23 -9.60
CA LYS A 384 36.44 -7.73 -9.34
C LYS A 384 37.33 -8.26 -10.46
N VAL A 385 37.72 -7.38 -11.38
CA VAL A 385 38.60 -7.75 -12.48
C VAL A 385 39.98 -8.05 -11.91
N ASP A 386 40.53 -9.19 -12.32
CA ASP A 386 41.89 -9.56 -11.98
C ASP A 386 42.87 -8.53 -12.60
N LYS A 387 43.50 -7.74 -11.74
CA LYS A 387 44.41 -6.65 -12.12
C LYS A 387 45.69 -7.14 -12.79
N SER A 388 45.90 -8.46 -12.87
CA SER A 388 47.05 -9.09 -13.50
C SER A 388 47.09 -8.96 -15.02
N LYS A 389 45.98 -8.64 -15.70
CA LYS A 389 45.90 -8.55 -17.17
C LYS A 389 46.15 -7.12 -17.70
N PRO A 390 47.01 -6.93 -18.73
CA PRO A 390 47.13 -5.65 -19.41
C PRO A 390 45.79 -5.29 -20.08
N ASN A 391 45.36 -4.03 -19.97
CA ASN A 391 44.03 -3.50 -20.38
C ASN A 391 42.82 -3.91 -19.51
N ALA A 392 43.02 -4.58 -18.37
CA ALA A 392 41.96 -4.95 -17.43
C ALA A 392 41.13 -3.75 -16.93
N GLU A 393 41.79 -2.65 -16.55
CA GLU A 393 41.12 -1.48 -15.95
C GLU A 393 40.20 -0.73 -16.94
N THR A 394 40.64 -0.62 -18.20
CA THR A 394 39.87 0.04 -19.27
C THR A 394 38.68 -0.81 -19.71
N ALA A 395 38.85 -2.14 -19.77
CA ALA A 395 37.78 -3.08 -20.09
C ALA A 395 36.72 -3.15 -18.97
N ASP A 396 37.17 -3.16 -17.71
CA ASP A 396 36.30 -3.12 -16.53
C ASP A 396 35.44 -1.85 -16.51
N SER A 397 36.07 -0.68 -16.69
CA SER A 397 35.37 0.62 -16.72
C SER A 397 34.32 0.70 -17.82
N ARG A 398 34.61 0.21 -19.04
CA ARG A 398 33.62 0.12 -20.12
C ARG A 398 32.47 -0.82 -19.77
N SER A 399 32.77 -1.97 -19.18
CA SER A 399 31.74 -2.95 -18.78
C SER A 399 30.79 -2.40 -17.71
N ARG A 400 31.31 -1.66 -16.72
CA ARG A 400 30.50 -1.01 -15.68
C ARG A 400 29.61 0.09 -16.24
N ILE A 401 30.11 0.90 -17.17
CA ILE A 401 29.31 1.94 -17.84
C ILE A 401 28.16 1.31 -18.65
N THR A 402 28.40 0.20 -19.34
CA THR A 402 27.34 -0.52 -20.07
C THR A 402 26.27 -1.06 -19.13
N ARG A 403 26.64 -1.66 -18.00
CA ARG A 403 25.69 -2.13 -16.97
C ARG A 403 24.90 -0.99 -16.32
N MET A 404 25.57 0.13 -16.03
CA MET A 404 24.93 1.33 -15.53
C MET A 404 23.88 1.83 -16.52
N LYS A 405 24.19 1.87 -17.83
CA LYS A 405 23.22 2.21 -18.89
C LYS A 405 22.05 1.24 -18.94
N GLY A 406 22.29 -0.06 -18.76
CA GLY A 406 21.24 -1.08 -18.66
C GLY A 406 20.32 -0.91 -17.44
N GLY A 407 20.82 -0.30 -16.36
CA GLY A 407 20.04 0.01 -15.16
C GLY A 407 19.19 1.29 -15.23
N VAL A 408 19.34 2.11 -16.28
CA VAL A 408 18.62 3.40 -16.36
C VAL A 408 17.12 3.21 -16.51
N TYR A 409 16.64 2.45 -17.50
CA TYR A 409 15.19 2.24 -17.68
C TYR A 409 14.52 1.52 -16.50
N PRO A 410 15.12 0.46 -15.92
CA PRO A 410 14.61 -0.12 -14.67
C PRO A 410 14.61 0.89 -13.51
N GLY A 411 15.64 1.74 -13.38
CA GLY A 411 15.66 2.83 -12.40
C GLY A 411 14.54 3.85 -12.61
N LEU A 412 14.30 4.26 -13.87
CA LEU A 412 13.19 5.15 -14.23
C LEU A 412 11.84 4.52 -13.88
N LEU A 413 11.66 3.23 -14.17
CA LEU A 413 10.45 2.50 -13.81
C LEU A 413 10.24 2.50 -12.30
N LEU A 414 11.27 2.18 -11.52
CA LEU A 414 11.20 2.20 -10.04
C LEU A 414 10.80 3.59 -9.52
N GLY A 415 11.47 4.64 -9.99
CA GLY A 415 11.22 6.01 -9.54
C GLY A 415 9.82 6.52 -9.91
N MET A 416 9.37 6.29 -11.16
CA MET A 416 8.03 6.67 -11.62
C MET A 416 6.93 5.85 -10.92
N ALA A 417 7.17 4.57 -10.67
CA ALA A 417 6.25 3.67 -9.98
C ALA A 417 6.00 4.10 -8.52
N MET A 418 6.99 4.72 -7.88
CA MET A 418 6.89 5.21 -6.50
C MET A 418 6.29 6.62 -6.36
N VAL A 419 5.95 7.28 -7.47
CA VAL A 419 5.30 8.60 -7.44
C VAL A 419 3.86 8.49 -6.95
N ALA A 420 3.14 7.45 -7.37
CA ALA A 420 1.72 7.31 -7.11
C ALA A 420 1.45 7.38 -5.59
N ARG A 421 0.53 8.26 -5.22
CA ARG A 421 0.03 8.38 -3.85
C ARG A 421 -1.32 7.68 -3.75
N GLY A 422 -1.61 7.17 -2.56
CA GLY A 422 -2.86 6.46 -2.30
C GLY A 422 -3.50 6.90 -1.02
N GLU A 423 -4.40 6.04 -0.59
CA GLU A 423 -5.18 6.08 0.62
C GLU A 423 -4.36 6.40 1.87
N ILE A 424 -3.18 5.80 2.04
CA ILE A 424 -2.36 6.01 3.24
C ILE A 424 -1.88 7.47 3.34
N GLY A 425 -1.55 8.10 2.21
CA GLY A 425 -1.16 9.52 2.19
C GLY A 425 -2.30 10.44 2.59
N LEU A 426 -3.51 10.20 2.06
CA LEU A 426 -4.71 10.95 2.42
C LEU A 426 -5.06 10.78 3.91
N LEU A 427 -4.99 9.55 4.39
CA LEU A 427 -5.22 9.25 5.81
C LEU A 427 -4.23 9.96 6.73
N ILE A 428 -2.93 9.96 6.41
CA ILE A 428 -1.92 10.63 7.26
C ILE A 428 -2.21 12.13 7.35
N VAL A 429 -2.55 12.78 6.24
CA VAL A 429 -2.83 14.22 6.26
C VAL A 429 -4.16 14.54 6.96
N GLU A 430 -5.19 13.70 6.81
CA GLU A 430 -6.46 13.85 7.53
C GLU A 430 -6.30 13.66 9.03
N ILE A 431 -5.55 12.65 9.48
CA ILE A 431 -5.20 12.47 10.90
C ILE A 431 -4.44 13.69 11.39
N GLY A 432 -3.48 14.18 10.61
CA GLY A 432 -2.74 15.40 10.90
C GLY A 432 -3.64 16.62 11.09
N TYR A 433 -4.61 16.82 10.21
CA TYR A 433 -5.51 17.97 10.23
C TYR A 433 -6.60 17.89 11.30
N ASN A 434 -7.20 16.71 11.50
CA ASN A 434 -8.34 16.52 12.39
C ASN A 434 -7.91 16.24 13.85
N ASN A 435 -6.78 15.54 14.05
CA ASN A 435 -6.35 15.13 15.39
C ASN A 435 -5.21 15.97 15.95
N THR A 436 -4.64 16.91 15.17
CA THR A 436 -3.57 17.79 15.65
C THR A 436 -3.90 19.26 15.37
N THR A 437 -3.40 20.15 16.23
CA THR A 437 -3.54 21.60 16.04
C THR A 437 -2.45 22.20 15.15
N TYR A 438 -1.53 21.36 14.64
CA TYR A 438 -0.34 21.82 13.93
C TYR A 438 -0.59 22.09 12.45
N VAL A 439 -1.48 21.33 11.81
CA VAL A 439 -1.71 21.46 10.36
C VAL A 439 -2.69 22.58 10.10
N SER A 440 -2.24 23.64 9.42
CA SER A 440 -3.10 24.73 9.00
C SER A 440 -3.99 24.29 7.83
N GLN A 441 -5.12 24.96 7.65
CA GLN A 441 -5.98 24.74 6.47
C GLN A 441 -5.20 24.95 5.17
N ALA A 442 -4.32 25.95 5.08
CA ALA A 442 -3.49 26.18 3.91
C ALA A 442 -2.51 25.02 3.63
N GLY A 443 -1.90 24.46 4.68
CA GLY A 443 -1.05 23.28 4.60
C GLY A 443 -1.82 22.04 4.15
N PHE A 444 -2.99 21.81 4.73
CA PHE A 444 -3.89 20.71 4.38
C PHE A 444 -4.30 20.76 2.89
N LEU A 445 -4.75 21.92 2.40
CA LEU A 445 -5.13 22.10 0.99
C LEU A 445 -3.94 21.89 0.04
N THR A 446 -2.74 22.37 0.43
CA THR A 446 -1.51 22.17 -0.35
C THR A 446 -1.18 20.67 -0.47
N ALA A 447 -1.36 19.93 0.62
CA ALA A 447 -1.11 18.49 0.68
C ALA A 447 -2.12 17.69 -0.17
N ILE A 448 -3.43 18.00 -0.06
CA ILE A 448 -4.48 17.33 -0.85
C ILE A 448 -4.22 17.51 -2.35
N TRP A 449 -3.95 18.73 -2.80
CA TRP A 449 -3.61 18.98 -4.21
C TRP A 449 -2.42 18.13 -4.66
N ALA A 450 -1.37 18.09 -3.85
CA ALA A 450 -0.17 17.36 -4.21
C ALA A 450 -0.39 15.84 -4.23
N ILE A 451 -1.18 15.31 -3.30
CA ILE A 451 -1.56 13.89 -3.28
C ILE A 451 -2.39 13.55 -4.52
N MET A 452 -3.49 14.29 -4.77
CA MET A 452 -4.38 14.04 -5.90
C MET A 452 -3.64 14.09 -7.25
N LEU A 453 -2.79 15.09 -7.46
CA LEU A 453 -2.03 15.22 -8.70
C LEU A 453 -1.00 14.09 -8.84
N ASN A 454 -0.29 13.70 -7.77
CA ASN A 454 0.67 12.59 -7.83
C ASN A 454 -0.01 11.23 -8.06
N THR A 455 -1.21 11.02 -7.51
CA THR A 455 -2.04 9.83 -7.78
C THR A 455 -2.39 9.69 -9.25
N ILE A 456 -2.58 10.80 -9.98
CA ILE A 456 -2.86 10.79 -11.42
C ILE A 456 -1.57 10.67 -12.24
N LEU A 457 -0.55 11.48 -11.90
CA LEU A 457 0.67 11.59 -12.68
C LEU A 457 1.55 10.34 -12.60
N GLY A 458 1.58 9.64 -11.47
CA GLY A 458 2.36 8.40 -11.31
C GLY A 458 1.96 7.31 -12.31
N PRO A 459 0.68 6.85 -12.31
CA PRO A 459 0.16 5.90 -13.28
C PRO A 459 0.38 6.33 -14.74
N ILE A 460 0.18 7.62 -15.08
CA ILE A 460 0.43 8.12 -16.44
C ILE A 460 1.90 7.98 -16.82
N ALA A 461 2.83 8.39 -15.94
CA ALA A 461 4.26 8.32 -16.19
C ALA A 461 4.73 6.87 -16.39
N VAL A 462 4.28 5.95 -15.52
CA VAL A 462 4.56 4.52 -15.64
C VAL A 462 3.98 3.95 -16.93
N GLY A 463 2.73 4.26 -17.26
CA GLY A 463 2.07 3.77 -18.47
C GLY A 463 2.78 4.21 -19.76
N ILE A 464 3.26 5.45 -19.82
CA ILE A 464 4.06 5.96 -20.94
C ILE A 464 5.38 5.18 -21.02
N LEU A 465 6.11 5.01 -19.91
CA LEU A 465 7.39 4.31 -19.91
C LEU A 465 7.24 2.84 -20.35
N VAL A 466 6.27 2.13 -19.78
CA VAL A 466 5.99 0.71 -20.10
C VAL A 466 5.66 0.57 -21.59
N LYS A 467 4.83 1.45 -22.14
CA LYS A 467 4.47 1.43 -23.57
C LYS A 467 5.68 1.47 -24.51
N TYR A 468 6.75 2.20 -24.14
CA TYR A 468 7.92 2.37 -25.01
C TYR A 468 9.12 1.49 -24.65
N LYS A 469 9.20 0.99 -23.41
CA LYS A 469 10.41 0.37 -22.86
C LYS A 469 10.18 -0.92 -22.07
N ALA A 470 8.98 -1.51 -22.09
CA ALA A 470 8.70 -2.76 -21.41
C ALA A 470 9.65 -3.90 -21.84
N ASP A 471 9.82 -4.12 -23.15
CA ASP A 471 10.66 -5.21 -23.67
C ASP A 471 12.15 -5.01 -23.31
N ASP A 472 12.65 -3.77 -23.39
CA ASP A 472 14.02 -3.43 -23.00
C ASP A 472 14.28 -3.72 -21.51
N ILE A 473 13.29 -3.47 -20.63
CA ILE A 473 13.38 -3.75 -19.20
C ILE A 473 13.30 -5.27 -18.96
N ALA A 474 12.41 -5.96 -19.67
CA ALA A 474 12.15 -7.38 -19.52
C ALA A 474 13.33 -8.26 -19.94
N GLN A 475 14.04 -7.87 -21.00
CA GLN A 475 15.16 -8.62 -21.58
C GLN A 475 16.52 -8.26 -20.94
N GLY A 476 16.58 -7.19 -20.14
CA GLY A 476 17.80 -6.73 -19.49
C GLY A 476 18.16 -7.50 -18.20
N ASP A 477 19.31 -7.16 -17.61
CA ASP A 477 19.84 -7.75 -16.37
C ASP A 477 18.92 -7.60 -15.13
N TRP A 478 17.94 -6.69 -15.22
CA TRP A 478 16.95 -6.39 -14.19
C TRP A 478 15.54 -6.88 -14.55
N GLY A 479 15.43 -7.62 -15.66
CA GLY A 479 14.20 -8.15 -16.22
C GLY A 479 13.71 -9.41 -15.54
N LEU A 480 13.10 -10.32 -16.32
CA LEU A 480 12.42 -11.50 -15.79
C LEU A 480 13.39 -12.43 -15.04
N VAL A 481 13.05 -12.75 -13.79
CA VAL A 481 13.79 -13.76 -13.02
C VAL A 481 13.34 -15.14 -13.52
N LYS A 482 14.25 -15.94 -14.08
CA LYS A 482 13.92 -17.31 -14.51
C LYS A 482 13.43 -18.11 -13.30
N ALA A 483 12.24 -18.71 -13.40
CA ALA A 483 11.72 -19.59 -12.37
C ALA A 483 12.70 -20.78 -12.16
N PRO A 484 12.99 -21.16 -10.90
CA PRO A 484 13.85 -22.30 -10.63
C PRO A 484 13.23 -23.56 -11.27
N GLY A 485 13.95 -24.19 -12.22
CA GLY A 485 13.54 -25.41 -12.91
C GLY A 485 13.28 -25.31 -14.42
N THR A 486 13.40 -24.12 -15.03
CA THR A 486 13.26 -23.97 -16.50
C THR A 486 14.62 -23.93 -17.19
N SER A 487 15.01 -25.04 -17.84
CA SER A 487 16.23 -25.12 -18.67
C SER A 487 16.09 -24.26 -19.93
N SER A 488 17.20 -23.65 -20.37
CA SER A 488 17.23 -22.89 -21.62
C SER A 488 17.18 -23.84 -22.83
N PRO A 489 16.64 -23.43 -24.00
CA PRO A 489 16.85 -24.16 -25.25
C PRO A 489 18.34 -24.37 -25.57
N ASN A 490 19.20 -23.44 -25.12
CA ASN A 490 20.65 -23.53 -25.27
C ASN A 490 21.30 -24.57 -24.32
N ASP A 491 20.64 -24.95 -23.22
CA ASP A 491 21.11 -26.03 -22.34
C ASP A 491 20.76 -27.40 -22.94
N GLU A 492 19.64 -27.50 -23.68
CA GLU A 492 19.30 -28.71 -24.44
C GLU A 492 20.25 -28.95 -25.61
N ASP A 493 20.73 -27.89 -26.28
CA ASP A 493 21.73 -28.02 -27.35
C ASP A 493 23.12 -28.39 -26.81
N HIS A 494 23.50 -27.91 -25.62
CA HIS A 494 24.71 -28.38 -24.94
C HIS A 494 24.62 -29.87 -24.54
N LEU A 495 23.48 -30.30 -23.99
CA LEU A 495 23.22 -31.70 -23.62
C LEU A 495 23.07 -32.62 -24.84
N ARG A 496 22.57 -32.11 -25.98
CA ARG A 496 22.56 -32.83 -27.27
C ARG A 496 23.95 -32.94 -27.90
N SER A 497 24.81 -31.94 -27.72
CA SER A 497 26.18 -32.00 -28.23
C SER A 497 27.04 -33.00 -27.46
N GLU A 498 26.87 -33.11 -26.15
CA GLU A 498 27.61 -34.08 -25.32
C GLU A 498 27.12 -35.52 -25.50
N SER A 499 25.82 -35.72 -25.78
CA SER A 499 25.26 -37.05 -26.05
C SER A 499 25.61 -37.62 -27.45
N GLN A 500 26.03 -36.77 -28.40
CA GLN A 500 26.54 -37.21 -29.70
C GLN A 500 28.05 -37.49 -29.73
N THR A 501 28.79 -37.16 -28.66
CA THR A 501 30.24 -37.46 -28.59
C THR A 501 30.54 -38.84 -27.97
N PHE A 502 29.51 -39.55 -27.49
CA PHE A 502 29.64 -40.86 -26.83
C PHE A 502 28.84 -41.99 -27.52
N ALA A 503 28.48 -41.83 -28.79
CA ALA A 503 27.82 -42.87 -29.61
C ALA A 503 28.76 -43.41 -30.69
#